data_AF-A0A952XMK4-F1
#
_entry.id   AF-A0A952XMK4-F1
#
_cell.length_a   1.000
_cell.length_b   1.000
_cell.length_c   1.000
_cell.angle_alpha   90.00
_cell.angle_beta   90.00
_cell.angle_gamma   90.00
#
_symmetry.space_group_name_H-M   'P 1'
#
loop_
_entity.id
_entity.type
_entity.pdbx_description
1 polymer ?
#
loop_
_entity_poly.entity_id
_entity_poly.type
_entity_poly.pdbx_seq_one_letter_code
_entity_poly.pdbx_strand_id
1 'polypeptide(L)'
;MKLLPVLTVLATISLAAGAQARDRSAPFEELAKAIDALKAAGCTALQSLDAEEPGFEAEGVICGGAAYSIKLDRDFNIVSKRKDGS
;
A
#
# COMPACT_ATOMS: atom_id res chain seq x y z
N MET A 1 59.90 16.83 1.43
CA MET A 1 58.65 16.13 1.82
C MET A 1 57.54 16.80 1.01
N LYS A 2 56.97 16.19 -0.05
CA LYS A 2 55.81 15.24 -0.05
C LYS A 2 54.63 15.87 0.73
N LEU A 3 53.43 16.09 0.18
CA LEU A 3 52.50 15.09 -0.36
C LEU A 3 51.47 15.68 -1.36
N LEU A 4 50.94 14.77 -2.18
CA LEU A 4 50.01 14.88 -3.31
C LEU A 4 48.58 15.41 -2.99
N PRO A 5 47.80 15.81 -4.02
CA PRO A 5 46.43 16.30 -3.87
C PRO A 5 45.47 15.18 -3.43
N VAL A 6 44.62 15.49 -2.44
CA VAL A 6 43.59 14.59 -1.93
C VAL A 6 42.43 14.53 -2.93
N LEU A 7 42.35 13.39 -3.63
CA LEU A 7 41.22 13.00 -4.46
C LEU A 7 40.08 12.51 -3.54
N THR A 8 39.08 13.36 -3.29
CA THR A 8 37.91 12.97 -2.51
C THR A 8 36.91 12.24 -3.41
N VAL A 9 36.97 10.91 -3.42
CA VAL A 9 35.94 10.05 -4.03
C VAL A 9 34.72 10.05 -3.11
N LEU A 10 33.69 10.81 -3.48
CA LEU A 10 32.42 10.83 -2.77
C LEU A 10 31.58 9.63 -3.22
N ALA A 11 31.64 8.54 -2.45
CA ALA A 11 30.81 7.36 -2.67
C ALA A 11 29.35 7.69 -2.33
N THR A 12 28.50 7.81 -3.35
CA THR A 12 27.05 7.90 -3.17
C THR A 12 26.51 6.53 -2.79
N ILE A 13 26.19 6.35 -1.50
CA ILE A 13 25.49 5.18 -1.00
C ILE A 13 24.03 5.26 -1.49
N SER A 14 23.69 4.45 -2.49
CA SER A 14 22.30 4.22 -2.89
C SER A 14 21.60 3.43 -1.78
N LEU A 15 20.85 4.13 -0.92
CA LEU A 15 19.91 3.49 0.00
C LEU A 15 18.72 2.96 -0.82
N ALA A 16 18.85 1.73 -1.34
CA ALA A 16 17.70 0.94 -1.74
C ALA A 16 16.97 0.52 -0.46
N ALA A 17 16.01 1.34 -0.01
CA ALA A 17 15.07 0.95 1.01
C ALA A 17 14.21 -0.20 0.43
N GLY A 18 14.57 -1.43 0.78
CA GLY A 18 13.72 -2.59 0.52
C GLY A 18 12.44 -2.43 1.30
N ALA A 19 11.37 -2.00 0.62
CA ALA A 19 10.01 -2.11 1.11
C ALA A 19 9.68 -3.60 1.23
N GLN A 20 9.93 -4.16 2.42
CA GLN A 20 9.37 -5.45 2.79
C GLN A 20 7.88 -5.22 2.95
N ALA A 21 7.10 -5.52 1.92
CA ALA A 21 5.65 -5.69 2.00
C ALA A 21 5.40 -6.83 3.00
N ARG A 22 5.29 -6.48 4.27
CA ARG A 22 4.88 -7.40 5.32
C ARG A 22 3.37 -7.35 5.32
N ASP A 23 2.79 -8.36 4.69
CA ASP A 23 1.40 -8.76 4.86
C ASP A 23 1.08 -8.74 6.36
N ARG A 24 0.42 -7.67 6.77
CA ARG A 24 0.07 -7.34 8.15
C ARG A 24 -1.30 -6.71 8.07
N SER A 25 -2.23 -7.21 8.86
CA SER A 25 -3.52 -6.55 9.02
C SER A 25 -3.29 -5.09 9.42
N ALA A 26 -4.00 -4.19 8.74
CA ALA A 26 -3.87 -2.76 8.96
C ALA A 26 -4.33 -2.38 10.38
N PRO A 27 -3.70 -1.38 11.03
CA PRO A 27 -4.20 -0.80 12.28
C PRO A 27 -5.66 -0.30 12.14
N PHE A 28 -6.37 -0.30 13.26
CA PHE A 28 -7.81 0.01 13.31
C PHE A 28 -8.19 1.38 12.70
N GLU A 29 -7.34 2.39 12.85
CA GLU A 29 -7.59 3.72 12.26
C GLU A 29 -7.57 3.70 10.72
N GLU A 30 -6.69 2.89 10.13
CA GLU A 30 -6.61 2.73 8.68
C GLU A 30 -7.77 1.90 8.16
N LEU A 31 -8.20 0.89 8.93
CA LEU A 31 -9.42 0.13 8.65
C LEU A 31 -10.65 1.04 8.56
N ALA A 32 -10.82 1.98 9.49
CA ALA A 32 -11.94 2.91 9.47
C ALA A 32 -11.92 3.81 8.22
N LYS A 33 -10.75 4.36 7.86
CA LYS A 33 -10.59 5.20 6.67
C LYS A 33 -10.85 4.45 5.36
N ALA A 34 -10.35 3.21 5.25
CA ALA A 34 -10.63 2.35 4.11
C ALA A 34 -12.12 2.05 3.98
N ILE A 35 -12.81 1.73 5.09
CA ILE A 35 -14.26 1.49 5.10
C ILE A 35 -15.01 2.73 4.60
N ASP A 36 -14.64 3.93 5.03
CA ASP A 36 -15.31 5.17 4.61
C ASP A 36 -15.08 5.46 3.12
N ALA A 37 -13.86 5.27 2.62
CA ALA A 37 -13.55 5.38 1.19
C ALA A 37 -14.35 4.38 0.34
N LEU A 38 -14.43 3.12 0.78
CA LEU A 38 -15.20 2.08 0.09
C LEU A 38 -16.71 2.38 0.10
N LYS A 39 -17.26 2.86 1.22
CA LYS A 39 -18.66 3.30 1.31
C LYS A 39 -18.95 4.47 0.38
N ALA A 40 -18.05 5.46 0.31
CA ALA A 40 -18.17 6.59 -0.62
C ALA A 40 -18.18 6.13 -2.09
N ALA A 41 -17.49 5.03 -2.40
CA ALA A 41 -17.50 4.38 -3.71
C ALA A 41 -18.73 3.47 -3.96
N GLY A 42 -19.69 3.41 -3.03
CA GLY A 42 -20.87 2.55 -3.15
C GLY A 42 -20.60 1.07 -2.89
N CYS A 43 -19.49 0.76 -2.23
CA CYS A 43 -19.15 -0.59 -1.81
C CYS A 43 -19.49 -0.80 -0.32
N THR A 44 -19.79 -2.04 0.04
CA THR A 44 -20.16 -2.46 1.39
C THR A 44 -19.46 -3.75 1.74
N ALA A 45 -19.43 -4.10 3.03
CA ALA A 45 -18.70 -5.24 3.56
C ALA A 45 -17.18 -5.18 3.28
N LEU A 46 -16.41 -5.74 4.20
CA LEU A 46 -14.96 -5.82 4.13
C LEU A 46 -14.57 -7.02 4.99
N GLN A 47 -13.87 -8.00 4.42
CA GLN A 47 -13.45 -9.18 5.17
C GLN A 47 -12.12 -8.94 5.89
N SER A 48 -11.13 -8.40 5.16
CA SER A 48 -9.83 -8.02 5.69
C SER A 48 -9.32 -6.75 5.01
N LEU A 49 -8.42 -6.07 5.70
CA LEU A 49 -7.61 -5.00 5.15
C LEU A 49 -6.17 -5.27 5.50
N ASP A 50 -5.36 -5.50 4.48
CA ASP A 50 -3.95 -5.82 4.62
C ASP A 50 -3.11 -4.63 4.14
N ALA A 51 -2.11 -4.27 4.91
CA ALA A 51 -1.14 -3.24 4.54
C ALA A 51 -0.13 -3.84 3.55
N GLU A 52 -0.15 -3.38 2.30
CA GLU A 52 0.72 -3.83 1.22
C GLU A 52 1.31 -2.60 0.53
N GLU A 53 2.63 -2.41 0.57
CA GLU A 53 3.28 -1.26 -0.07
C GLU A 53 2.95 -1.19 -1.58
N PRO A 54 2.49 -0.04 -2.11
CA PRO A 54 2.52 1.30 -1.52
C PRO A 54 1.23 1.74 -0.79
N GLY A 55 0.32 0.85 -0.40
CA GLY A 55 -0.93 1.21 0.27
C GLY A 55 -1.59 0.02 0.98
N PHE A 56 -2.81 -0.33 0.55
CA PHE A 56 -3.63 -1.35 1.20
C PHE A 56 -4.35 -2.24 0.19
N GLU A 57 -4.58 -3.50 0.56
CA GLU A 57 -5.47 -4.41 -0.15
C GLU A 57 -6.68 -4.74 0.74
N ALA A 58 -7.86 -4.42 0.24
CA ALA A 58 -9.15 -4.67 0.89
C ALA A 58 -9.82 -5.87 0.24
N GLU A 59 -9.97 -6.97 0.96
CA GLU A 59 -10.51 -8.22 0.42
C GLU A 59 -12.00 -8.41 0.76
N GLY A 60 -12.69 -9.14 -0.12
CA GLY A 60 -14.09 -9.50 0.09
C GLY A 60 -15.05 -8.31 0.09
N VAL A 61 -14.68 -7.20 -0.56
CA VAL A 61 -15.50 -6.00 -0.62
C VAL A 61 -16.65 -6.21 -1.61
N ILE A 62 -17.89 -5.99 -1.17
CA ILE A 62 -19.09 -6.12 -2.01
C ILE A 62 -19.38 -4.80 -2.72
N CYS A 63 -19.28 -4.78 -4.04
CA CYS A 63 -19.65 -3.63 -4.86
C CYS A 63 -20.62 -4.07 -5.94
N GLY A 64 -21.82 -3.48 -6.02
CA GLY A 64 -22.79 -3.83 -7.06
C GLY A 64 -23.20 -5.30 -7.07
N GLY A 65 -23.17 -5.97 -5.91
CA GLY A 65 -23.63 -7.37 -5.74
C GLY A 65 -22.57 -8.45 -5.97
N ALA A 66 -21.31 -8.10 -6.26
CA ALA A 66 -20.21 -9.06 -6.36
C ALA A 66 -19.07 -8.70 -5.40
N ALA A 67 -18.27 -9.70 -5.01
CA ALA A 67 -17.09 -9.54 -4.19
C ALA A 67 -15.86 -9.14 -5.03
N TYR A 68 -15.03 -8.27 -4.46
CA TYR A 68 -13.83 -7.72 -5.09
C TYR A 68 -12.67 -7.68 -4.09
N SER A 69 -11.45 -7.88 -4.58
CA SER A 69 -10.23 -7.35 -3.99
C SER A 69 -10.00 -5.94 -4.54
N ILE A 70 -9.79 -4.98 -3.65
CA ILE A 70 -9.64 -3.56 -3.98
C ILE A 70 -8.30 -3.08 -3.46
N LYS A 71 -7.47 -2.51 -4.33
CA LYS A 71 -6.23 -1.85 -3.92
C LYS A 71 -6.48 -0.38 -3.69
N LEU A 72 -6.00 0.11 -2.56
CA LEU A 72 -6.03 1.50 -2.14
C LEU A 72 -4.60 2.05 -2.09
N ASP A 73 -4.41 3.31 -2.46
CA ASP A 73 -3.17 4.02 -2.15
C ASP A 73 -3.12 4.48 -0.68
N ARG A 74 -2.06 5.18 -0.27
CA ARG A 74 -1.87 5.67 1.12
C ARG A 74 -2.90 6.71 1.54
N ASP A 75 -3.52 7.36 0.57
CA ASP A 75 -4.58 8.36 0.77
C ASP A 75 -5.98 7.73 0.68
N PHE A 76 -6.05 6.39 0.62
CA PHE A 76 -7.27 5.59 0.54
C PHE A 76 -8.06 5.78 -0.76
N ASN A 77 -7.42 6.24 -1.85
CA ASN A 77 -8.04 6.25 -3.16
C ASN A 77 -8.01 4.85 -3.78
N ILE A 78 -9.11 4.45 -4.42
CA ILE A 78 -9.19 3.20 -5.17
C ILE A 78 -8.31 3.29 -6.42
N VAL A 79 -7.24 2.51 -6.44
CA VAL A 79 -6.32 2.42 -7.59
C VAL A 79 -6.54 1.14 -8.41
N SER A 80 -7.16 0.12 -7.83
CA SER A 80 -7.52 -1.10 -8.56
C SER A 80 -8.74 -1.78 -7.94
N LYS A 81 -9.54 -2.45 -8.78
CA LYS A 81 -10.69 -3.26 -8.39
C LYS A 81 -10.69 -4.53 -9.22
N ARG A 82 -10.49 -5.69 -8.59
CA ARG A 82 -10.48 -7.01 -9.22
C ARG A 82 -11.56 -7.88 -8.61
N LYS A 83 -12.33 -8.58 -9.44
CA LYS A 83 -13.38 -9.47 -8.94
C LYS A 83 -12.71 -10.63 -8.21
N ASP A 84 -13.18 -10.93 -7.00
CA ASP A 84 -12.62 -11.99 -6.19
C ASP A 84 -12.85 -13.36 -6.88
N GLY A 85 -11.79 -14.19 -6.96
CA GLY A 85 -11.80 -15.48 -7.66
C GLY A 85 -11.80 -15.44 -9.21
N SER A 86 -11.33 -14.35 -9.85
CA SER A 86 -11.13 -14.25 -11.32
C SER A 86 -9.66 -14.30 -11.74
#